data_AF-T1AXD8-F1
#
_entry.id   AF-T1AXD8-F1
#
_cell.length_a   1.000
_cell.length_b   1.000
_cell.length_c   1.000
_cell.angle_alpha   90.00
_cell.angle_beta   90.00
_cell.angle_gamma   90.00
#
_symmetry.space_group_name_H-M   'P 1'
#
loop_
_entity.id
_entity.type
_entity.pdbx_description
1 polymer ?
#
loop_
_entity_poly.entity_id
_entity_poly.type
_entity_poly.pdbx_seq_one_letter_code
_entity_poly.pdbx_strand_id
1 'polypeptide(L)'
;MKLQRKVLPLLLAASLLPMGAHAADAAHAEPAKTETAATAVPQQREVVTHGSVRIGNQDLRYTATAGTIILRDDKNEPVATMFYVAYTKDGVRNEAKRPITFLYNGGPGSSSIWLHMGGLGPMKVALNNAGATPPAPYAIVPNHDSLLNDSDLVFIDASAPATATWSARAPTRCSGAWIRT
;
A
#
# COMPACT_ATOMS: atom_id res chain seq x y z
N MET A 1 -31.39 -70.63 16.90
CA MET A 1 -30.65 -70.39 15.65
C MET A 1 -29.29 -69.78 15.96
N LYS A 2 -28.20 -70.49 15.64
CA LYS A 2 -26.80 -70.05 15.72
C LYS A 2 -26.40 -69.50 14.34
N LEU A 3 -25.67 -68.39 14.26
CA LEU A 3 -24.56 -68.15 13.30
C LEU A 3 -23.93 -66.76 13.59
N GLN A 4 -22.89 -66.69 14.41
CA GLN A 4 -21.45 -66.84 14.09
C GLN A 4 -20.79 -65.54 13.57
N ARG A 5 -20.08 -64.88 14.50
CA ARG A 5 -19.01 -63.89 14.27
C ARG A 5 -17.86 -64.56 13.50
N LYS A 6 -17.32 -63.89 12.47
CA LYS A 6 -15.95 -64.12 11.99
C LYS A 6 -15.27 -62.80 11.63
N VAL A 7 -14.01 -62.73 12.01
CA VAL A 7 -13.06 -61.61 11.99
C VAL A 7 -11.92 -61.98 11.04
N LEU A 8 -11.26 -60.97 10.44
CA LEU A 8 -9.93 -60.97 9.79
C LEU A 8 -9.86 -61.53 8.34
N PRO A 9 -8.90 -61.10 7.46
CA PRO A 9 -7.68 -60.32 7.76
C PRO A 9 -7.29 -59.15 6.82
N LEU A 10 -6.40 -58.33 7.39
CA LEU A 10 -5.45 -57.41 6.75
C LEU A 10 -4.46 -58.22 5.88
N LEU A 11 -4.27 -57.85 4.62
CA LEU A 11 -3.08 -58.18 3.82
C LEU A 11 -2.66 -56.97 2.98
N LEU A 12 -1.41 -56.58 3.21
CA LEU A 12 -0.63 -55.53 2.58
C LEU A 12 -0.17 -55.99 1.18
N ALA A 13 -0.36 -55.18 0.15
CA ALA A 13 0.31 -55.35 -1.14
C ALA A 13 0.76 -53.98 -1.66
N ALA A 14 2.07 -53.74 -1.59
CA ALA A 14 2.74 -52.63 -2.23
C ALA A 14 3.07 -53.02 -3.68
N SER A 15 2.69 -52.19 -4.64
CA SER A 15 3.23 -52.23 -6.00
C SER A 15 3.34 -50.82 -6.55
N LEU A 16 4.59 -50.42 -6.80
CA LEU A 16 4.98 -49.17 -7.44
C LEU A 16 4.53 -49.16 -8.90
N LEU A 17 3.89 -48.06 -9.33
CA LEU A 17 3.69 -47.72 -10.74
C LEU A 17 4.59 -46.51 -11.08
N PRO A 18 5.37 -46.57 -12.18
CA PRO A 18 6.29 -45.49 -12.54
C PRO A 18 5.55 -44.27 -13.11
N MET A 19 5.90 -43.09 -12.61
CA MET A 19 5.56 -41.80 -13.23
C MET A 19 6.24 -41.70 -14.60
N GLY A 20 5.45 -41.76 -15.66
CA GLY A 20 5.89 -41.40 -17.00
C GLY A 20 6.21 -39.91 -17.07
N ALA A 21 7.48 -39.59 -17.28
CA ALA A 21 7.94 -38.25 -17.61
C ALA A 21 7.43 -37.85 -19.00
N HIS A 22 6.50 -36.88 -19.07
CA HIS A 22 6.26 -36.13 -20.30
C HIS A 22 7.31 -35.03 -20.39
N ALA A 23 8.42 -35.35 -21.06
CA ALA A 23 9.28 -34.34 -21.66
C ALA A 23 8.62 -33.94 -22.99
N ALA A 24 7.85 -32.85 -22.97
CA ALA A 24 7.44 -32.16 -24.19
C ALA A 24 8.51 -31.11 -24.53
N ASP A 25 8.96 -31.24 -25.77
CA ASP A 25 10.07 -30.58 -26.42
C ASP A 25 10.00 -29.04 -26.38
N ALA A 26 11.15 -28.43 -26.11
CA ALA A 26 11.33 -26.99 -26.07
C ALA A 26 11.62 -26.48 -27.49
N ALA A 27 10.58 -26.16 -28.26
CA ALA A 27 10.72 -25.22 -29.36
C ALA A 27 10.73 -23.80 -28.80
N HIS A 28 11.91 -23.17 -28.79
CA HIS A 28 12.12 -21.76 -28.46
C HIS A 28 11.20 -20.88 -29.32
N ALA A 29 10.10 -20.40 -28.72
CA ALA A 29 9.43 -19.20 -29.22
C ALA A 29 10.34 -18.02 -28.86
N GLU A 30 10.88 -17.39 -29.90
CA GLU A 30 11.60 -16.11 -29.82
C GLU A 30 10.74 -15.11 -29.02
N PRO A 31 11.27 -14.43 -27.99
CA PRO A 31 10.46 -13.52 -27.21
C PRO A 31 10.06 -12.37 -28.12
N ALA A 32 8.76 -12.30 -28.43
CA ALA A 32 8.17 -11.17 -29.12
C ALA A 32 8.59 -9.90 -28.38
N LYS A 33 9.31 -9.05 -29.12
CA LYS A 33 9.74 -7.72 -28.72
C LYS A 33 8.51 -6.99 -28.21
N THR A 34 8.39 -6.89 -26.88
CA THR A 34 7.33 -6.08 -26.25
C THR A 34 7.58 -4.67 -26.72
N GLU A 35 6.71 -4.22 -27.61
CA GLU A 35 6.67 -2.86 -28.10
C GLU A 35 6.55 -1.95 -26.88
N THR A 36 7.62 -1.19 -26.63
CA THR A 36 7.69 -0.22 -25.55
C THR A 36 6.45 0.65 -25.62
N ALA A 37 5.52 0.45 -24.68
CA ALA A 37 4.42 1.37 -24.47
C ALA A 37 5.04 2.76 -24.34
N ALA A 38 4.77 3.63 -25.31
CA ALA A 38 5.25 4.99 -25.32
C ALA A 38 4.95 5.60 -23.95
N THR A 39 6.01 5.96 -23.23
CA THR A 39 5.92 6.46 -21.86
C THR A 39 5.09 7.73 -21.90
N ALA A 40 3.83 7.64 -21.50
CA ALA A 40 2.97 8.81 -21.39
C ALA A 40 3.67 9.83 -20.49
N VAL A 41 3.84 11.06 -20.98
CA VAL A 41 4.42 12.14 -20.18
C VAL A 41 3.55 12.28 -18.93
N PRO A 42 4.11 12.15 -17.72
CA PRO A 42 3.32 12.26 -16.50
C PRO A 42 2.65 13.63 -16.47
N GLN A 43 1.35 13.64 -16.20
CA GLN A 43 0.58 14.87 -16.06
C GLN A 43 0.31 15.14 -14.58
N GLN A 44 0.63 16.34 -14.15
CA GLN A 44 0.22 16.85 -12.85
C GLN A 44 -1.29 17.12 -12.89
N ARG A 45 -2.00 16.57 -11.91
CA ARG A 45 -3.44 16.74 -11.74
C ARG A 45 -3.77 16.90 -10.26
N GLU A 46 -4.81 17.66 -9.98
CA GLU A 46 -5.34 17.83 -8.63
C GLU A 46 -6.86 17.89 -8.62
N VAL A 47 -7.43 17.45 -7.51
CA VAL A 47 -8.86 17.54 -7.21
C VAL A 47 -8.99 18.15 -5.83
N VAL A 48 -9.78 19.22 -5.75
CA VAL A 48 -10.06 19.95 -4.51
C VAL A 48 -11.47 19.63 -4.04
N THR A 49 -11.60 19.37 -2.75
CA THR A 49 -12.87 19.16 -2.06
C THR A 49 -12.87 19.96 -0.76
N HIS A 50 -14.05 20.27 -0.25
CA HIS A 50 -14.20 20.97 1.03
C HIS A 50 -14.95 20.08 2.02
N GLY A 51 -14.56 20.16 3.29
CA GLY A 51 -15.14 19.34 4.34
C GLY A 51 -15.14 20.05 5.69
N SER A 52 -15.72 19.36 6.66
CA SER A 52 -15.70 19.80 8.05
C SER A 52 -15.63 18.60 8.98
N VAL A 53 -14.91 18.75 10.08
CA VAL A 53 -14.77 17.75 11.13
C VAL A 53 -14.82 18.43 12.48
N ARG A 54 -15.41 17.76 13.47
CA ARG A 54 -15.33 18.18 14.86
C ARG A 54 -14.11 17.54 15.52
N ILE A 55 -13.18 18.35 16.03
CA ILE A 55 -11.97 17.88 16.73
C ILE A 55 -12.01 18.47 18.14
N GLY A 56 -12.08 17.61 19.16
CA GLY A 56 -12.44 18.02 20.52
C GLY A 56 -13.76 18.80 20.55
N ASN A 57 -13.73 20.04 21.03
CA ASN A 57 -14.91 20.92 21.13
C ASN A 57 -15.05 21.90 19.97
N GLN A 58 -14.21 21.82 18.93
CA GLN A 58 -14.18 22.77 17.83
C GLN A 58 -14.66 22.14 16.52
N ASP A 59 -15.52 22.85 15.80
CA ASP A 59 -15.87 22.52 14.42
C ASP A 59 -14.87 23.19 13.49
N LEU A 60 -14.15 22.38 12.73
CA LEU A 60 -13.09 22.79 11.84
C LEU A 60 -13.54 22.59 10.40
N ARG A 61 -13.48 23.64 9.58
CA ARG A 61 -13.63 23.56 8.13
C ARG A 61 -12.26 23.43 7.48
N TYR A 62 -12.17 22.62 6.44
CA TYR A 62 -10.92 22.36 5.75
C TYR A 62 -11.13 22.20 4.26
N THR A 63 -10.06 22.49 3.53
CA THR A 63 -9.92 22.18 2.12
C THR A 63 -9.01 20.96 1.97
N ALA A 64 -9.47 19.96 1.21
CA ALA A 64 -8.73 18.74 0.93
C ALA A 64 -8.35 18.68 -0.56
N THR A 65 -7.05 18.59 -0.83
CA THR A 65 -6.49 18.55 -2.19
C THR A 65 -5.79 17.22 -2.39
N ALA A 66 -6.29 16.40 -3.31
CA ALA A 66 -5.62 15.17 -3.73
C ALA A 66 -4.99 15.39 -5.12
N GLY A 67 -3.72 15.04 -5.31
CA GLY A 67 -3.05 15.31 -6.57
C GLY A 67 -1.74 14.58 -6.77
N THR A 68 -1.09 14.89 -7.89
CA THR A 68 0.22 14.35 -8.26
C THR A 68 1.21 15.47 -8.53
N ILE A 69 2.46 15.29 -8.10
CA ILE A 69 3.57 16.21 -8.39
C ILE A 69 4.60 15.47 -9.25
N ILE A 70 5.10 16.13 -10.28
CA ILE A 70 6.17 15.59 -11.13
C ILE A 70 7.51 15.97 -10.51
N LEU A 71 8.30 14.97 -10.13
CA LEU A 71 9.68 15.16 -9.69
C LEU A 71 10.59 15.29 -10.91
N ARG A 72 11.49 16.25 -10.89
CA ARG A 72 12.40 16.57 -11.99
C ARG A 72 13.85 16.54 -11.52
N ASP A 73 14.76 16.19 -12.43
CA ASP A 73 16.20 16.26 -12.17
C ASP A 73 16.79 17.66 -12.37
N ASP A 74 18.11 17.80 -12.22
CA ASP A 74 18.84 19.05 -12.41
C ASP A 74 18.76 19.61 -13.85
N LYS A 75 18.38 18.78 -14.82
CA LYS A 75 18.14 19.16 -16.22
C LYS A 75 16.67 19.49 -16.48
N ASN A 76 15.84 19.49 -15.43
CA ASN A 76 14.40 19.71 -15.48
C ASN A 76 13.62 18.59 -16.21
N GLU A 77 14.23 17.42 -16.39
CA GLU A 77 13.62 16.24 -17.00
C GLU A 77 12.77 15.48 -15.95
N PRO A 78 11.54 15.03 -16.27
CA PRO A 78 10.69 14.32 -15.33
C PRO A 78 11.25 12.93 -14.99
N VAL A 79 11.52 12.66 -13.72
CA VAL A 79 12.11 11.40 -13.24
C VAL A 79 11.14 10.51 -12.47
N ALA A 80 10.10 11.09 -11.87
CA ALA A 80 9.09 10.37 -11.10
C ALA A 80 7.80 11.19 -10.93
N THR A 81 6.73 10.55 -10.44
CA THR A 81 5.46 11.21 -10.11
C THR A 81 5.00 10.79 -8.73
N MET A 82 4.87 11.74 -7.83
CA MET A 82 4.51 11.51 -6.43
C MET A 82 3.03 11.85 -6.21
N PHE A 83 2.27 10.95 -5.59
CA PHE A 83 0.88 11.23 -5.20
C PHE A 83 0.84 11.84 -3.80
N TYR A 84 -0.10 12.76 -3.57
CA TYR A 84 -0.31 13.36 -2.27
C TYR A 84 -1.78 13.64 -1.98
N VAL A 85 -2.11 13.73 -0.69
CA VAL A 85 -3.37 14.31 -0.19
C VAL A 85 -3.02 15.34 0.88
N ALA A 86 -3.44 16.59 0.66
CA ALA A 86 -3.24 17.69 1.58
C ALA A 86 -4.57 18.12 2.23
N TYR A 87 -4.51 18.49 3.50
CA TYR A 87 -5.61 19.08 4.26
C TYR A 87 -5.16 20.40 4.86
N THR A 88 -5.80 21.49 4.45
CA THR A 88 -5.56 22.83 4.99
C THR A 88 -6.75 23.30 5.79
N LYS A 89 -6.49 23.86 6.98
CA LYS A 89 -7.54 24.45 7.82
C LYS A 89 -8.00 25.78 7.21
N ASP A 90 -9.31 25.93 7.02
CA ASP A 90 -9.87 27.18 6.51
C ASP A 90 -9.95 28.25 7.61
N GLY A 91 -9.88 29.52 7.23
CA GLY A 91 -10.11 30.65 8.14
C GLY A 91 -9.00 30.91 9.16
N VAL A 92 -7.78 30.45 8.87
CA VAL A 92 -6.59 30.71 9.69
C VAL A 92 -6.22 32.20 9.61
N ARG A 93 -6.16 32.90 10.75
CA ARG A 93 -5.87 34.34 10.80
C ARG A 93 -4.43 34.69 10.38
N ASN A 94 -3.49 33.78 10.60
CA ASN A 94 -2.09 33.98 10.27
C ASN A 94 -1.50 32.64 9.80
N GLU A 95 -1.55 32.41 8.48
CA GLU A 95 -1.05 31.19 7.84
C GLU A 95 0.45 30.99 8.08
N ALA A 96 1.24 32.06 8.14
CA ALA A 96 2.69 31.99 8.38
C ALA A 96 3.08 31.43 9.76
N LYS A 97 2.15 31.43 10.72
CA LYS A 97 2.36 30.84 12.06
C LYS A 97 1.83 29.42 12.18
N ARG A 98 1.10 28.93 11.18
CA ARG A 98 0.53 27.60 11.21
C ARG A 98 1.52 26.60 10.62
N PRO A 99 1.92 25.56 11.37
CA PRO A 99 2.86 24.57 10.86
C PRO A 99 2.19 23.66 9.81
N ILE A 100 3.01 23.12 8.92
CA ILE A 100 2.65 22.06 7.98
C ILE A 100 3.37 20.78 8.42
N THR A 101 2.62 19.70 8.57
CA THR A 101 3.15 18.37 8.89
C THR A 101 3.12 17.49 7.65
N PHE A 102 4.29 17.04 7.21
CA PHE A 102 4.44 16.05 6.14
C PHE A 102 4.43 14.64 6.73
N LEU A 103 3.58 13.77 6.18
CA LEU A 103 3.39 12.40 6.63
C LEU A 103 3.69 11.45 5.48
N TYR A 104 4.62 10.53 5.73
CA TYR A 104 4.96 9.46 4.80
C TYR A 104 5.03 8.16 5.58
N ASN A 105 4.55 7.07 5.00
CA ASN A 105 4.66 5.77 5.64
C ASN A 105 6.06 5.16 5.48
N GLY A 106 6.39 4.24 6.39
CA GLY A 106 7.65 3.50 6.38
C GLY A 106 7.63 2.28 5.44
N GLY A 107 8.80 1.65 5.29
CA GLY A 107 9.00 0.52 4.39
C GLY A 107 9.03 0.94 2.91
N PRO A 108 9.73 0.20 2.03
CA PRO A 108 9.69 0.49 0.60
C PRO A 108 8.31 0.13 0.03
N GLY A 109 7.61 1.13 -0.54
CA GLY A 109 6.35 0.93 -1.28
C GLY A 109 5.08 0.86 -0.44
N SER A 110 5.13 1.13 0.87
CA SER A 110 3.91 1.21 1.69
C SER A 110 3.21 2.55 1.52
N SER A 111 1.89 2.54 1.36
CA SER A 111 1.10 3.77 1.22
C SER A 111 0.90 4.49 2.56
N SER A 112 0.84 5.82 2.50
CA SER A 112 0.45 6.75 3.55
C SER A 112 -1.03 6.67 3.91
N ILE A 113 -1.82 5.84 3.23
CA ILE A 113 -3.21 5.57 3.61
C ILE A 113 -3.36 5.09 5.06
N TRP A 114 -2.35 4.37 5.59
CA TRP A 114 -2.31 3.92 6.98
C TRP A 114 -2.27 5.08 7.97
N LEU A 115 -1.53 6.13 7.65
CA LEU A 115 -1.46 7.34 8.46
C LEU A 115 -2.68 8.22 8.20
N HIS A 116 -3.16 8.26 6.96
CA HIS A 116 -4.26 9.10 6.52
C HIS A 116 -5.60 8.64 7.10
N MET A 117 -6.05 7.44 6.72
CA MET A 117 -7.36 6.90 7.09
C MET A 117 -7.30 5.94 8.29
N GLY A 118 -6.09 5.55 8.73
CA GLY A 118 -5.90 4.73 9.92
C GLY A 118 -5.54 5.52 11.18
N GLY A 119 -5.22 6.82 11.06
CA GLY A 119 -4.62 7.57 12.16
C GLY A 119 -4.97 9.05 12.22
N LEU A 120 -4.27 9.87 11.44
CA LEU A 120 -4.08 11.31 11.68
C LEU A 120 -4.97 12.21 10.81
N GLY A 121 -5.54 11.69 9.73
CA GLY A 121 -6.43 12.46 8.85
C GLY A 121 -7.77 12.83 9.50
N PRO A 122 -8.55 13.75 8.91
CA PRO A 122 -9.82 14.21 9.48
C PRO A 122 -10.94 13.17 9.43
N MET A 123 -10.80 12.16 8.58
CA MET A 123 -11.70 11.01 8.47
C MET A 123 -10.87 9.74 8.65
N LYS A 124 -11.45 8.72 9.29
CA LYS A 124 -10.79 7.42 9.49
C LYS A 124 -11.74 6.26 9.23
N VAL A 125 -11.17 5.10 8.97
CA VAL A 125 -11.92 3.85 8.95
C VAL A 125 -12.27 3.47 10.40
N ALA A 126 -13.52 3.09 10.65
CA ALA A 126 -13.93 2.56 11.94
C ALA A 126 -13.29 1.19 12.17
N LEU A 127 -12.38 1.12 13.13
CA LEU A 127 -11.69 -0.11 13.53
C LEU A 127 -12.11 -0.50 14.95
N ASN A 128 -12.17 -1.80 15.22
CA ASN A 128 -12.36 -2.29 16.58
C ASN A 128 -11.11 -2.03 17.41
N ASN A 129 -11.28 -1.53 18.64
CA ASN A 129 -10.15 -1.30 19.53
C ASN A 129 -9.58 -2.65 20.02
N ALA A 130 -8.33 -2.95 19.65
CA ALA A 130 -7.60 -4.17 20.04
C ALA A 130 -8.25 -5.52 19.64
N GLY A 131 -9.20 -5.52 18.71
CA GLY A 131 -9.90 -6.72 18.25
C GLY A 131 -9.92 -6.85 16.73
N ALA A 132 -10.29 -8.03 16.23
CA ALA A 132 -10.49 -8.22 14.79
C ALA A 132 -11.60 -7.27 14.29
N THR A 133 -11.29 -6.51 13.24
CA THR A 133 -12.30 -5.72 12.54
C THR A 133 -13.08 -6.67 11.63
N PRO A 134 -14.43 -6.63 11.63
CA PRO A 134 -15.24 -7.48 10.77
C PRO A 134 -14.92 -7.26 9.29
N PRO A 135 -15.20 -8.22 8.40
CA PRO A 135 -15.01 -8.04 6.97
C PRO A 135 -15.84 -6.86 6.44
N ALA A 136 -15.44 -6.36 5.27
CA ALA A 136 -16.14 -5.27 4.57
C ALA A 136 -17.66 -5.52 4.49
N PRO A 137 -18.50 -4.46 4.50
CA PRO A 137 -18.16 -3.04 4.30
C PRO A 137 -17.63 -2.31 5.55
N TYR A 138 -16.61 -1.46 5.38
CA TYR A 138 -16.07 -0.63 6.46
C TYR A 138 -16.73 0.75 6.49
N ALA A 139 -17.05 1.25 7.69
CA ALA A 139 -17.54 2.61 7.86
C ALA A 139 -16.38 3.62 7.86
N ILE A 140 -16.59 4.75 7.20
CA ILE A 140 -15.71 5.93 7.32
C ILE A 140 -16.38 6.89 8.30
N VAL A 141 -15.66 7.26 9.35
CA VAL A 141 -16.17 8.10 10.44
C VAL A 141 -15.26 9.32 10.64
N PRO A 142 -15.81 10.43 11.17
CA PRO A 142 -14.99 11.57 11.59
C PRO A 142 -13.89 11.15 12.58
N ASN A 143 -12.71 11.72 12.44
CA ASN A 143 -11.61 11.51 13.37
C ASN A 143 -11.47 12.69 14.34
N HIS A 144 -12.01 12.52 15.54
CA HIS A 144 -11.99 13.53 16.59
C HIS A 144 -10.60 13.78 17.19
N ASP A 145 -9.61 12.94 16.85
CA ASP A 145 -8.22 13.00 17.31
C ASP A 145 -7.26 13.43 16.20
N SER A 146 -7.78 13.98 15.09
CA SER A 146 -6.95 14.40 13.95
C SER A 146 -5.98 15.52 14.35
N LEU A 147 -4.76 15.44 13.81
CA LEU A 147 -3.73 16.47 13.98
C LEU A 147 -4.07 17.78 13.23
N LEU A 148 -5.11 17.78 12.40
CA LEU A 148 -5.54 18.93 11.61
C LEU A 148 -5.93 20.14 12.48
N ASN A 149 -6.19 19.97 13.77
CA ASN A 149 -6.40 21.13 14.64
C ASN A 149 -5.11 21.97 14.80
N ASP A 150 -3.96 21.32 14.84
CA ASP A 150 -2.67 21.91 15.22
C ASP A 150 -1.79 22.26 14.02
N SER A 151 -1.86 21.47 12.93
CA SER A 151 -1.11 21.70 11.70
C SER A 151 -1.92 21.37 10.45
N ASP A 152 -1.52 21.92 9.31
CA ASP A 152 -2.00 21.41 8.02
C ASP A 152 -1.26 20.11 7.69
N LEU A 153 -1.94 19.17 7.06
CA LEU A 153 -1.44 17.81 6.88
C LEU A 153 -1.18 17.53 5.41
N VAL A 154 -0.02 16.95 5.08
CA VAL A 154 0.30 16.51 3.72
C VAL A 154 0.74 15.06 3.77
N PHE A 155 -0.13 14.16 3.31
CA PHE A 155 0.16 12.74 3.15
C PHE A 155 0.83 12.50 1.81
N ILE A 156 2.00 11.87 1.80
CA ILE A 156 2.83 11.69 0.61
C ILE A 156 3.04 10.20 0.35
N ASP A 157 2.77 9.77 -0.88
CA ASP A 157 3.14 8.44 -1.37
C ASP A 157 4.35 8.54 -2.27
N ALA A 158 5.50 8.08 -1.76
CA ALA A 158 6.74 8.03 -2.53
C ALA A 158 6.59 7.02 -3.68
N SER A 159 6.70 7.51 -4.90
CA SER A 159 6.75 6.65 -6.09
C SER A 159 8.13 6.06 -6.27
N ALA A 160 8.18 4.82 -6.77
CA ALA A 160 9.40 4.34 -7.41
C ALA A 160 9.75 5.24 -8.61
N PRO A 161 11.05 5.53 -8.86
CA PRO A 161 11.48 6.20 -10.09
C PRO A 161 10.92 5.49 -11.32
N ALA A 162 10.57 6.21 -12.38
CA ALA A 162 10.06 5.58 -13.61
C ALA A 162 11.08 4.60 -14.24
N THR A 163 12.37 4.77 -13.93
CA THR A 163 13.48 3.88 -14.33
C THR A 163 13.77 2.76 -13.35
N ALA A 164 13.13 2.74 -12.18
CA ALA A 164 13.25 1.67 -11.22
C ALA A 164 12.48 0.44 -11.72
N THR A 165 13.14 -0.32 -12.59
CA THR A 165 12.84 -1.73 -12.75
C THR A 165 13.09 -2.38 -11.39
N TRP A 166 12.02 -2.61 -10.63
CA TRP A 166 12.04 -3.53 -9.50
C TRP A 166 12.19 -4.95 -10.05
N SER A 167 13.38 -5.27 -10.55
CA SER A 167 13.82 -6.65 -10.64
C SER A 167 14.01 -7.08 -9.19
N ALA A 168 13.07 -7.87 -8.68
CA ALA A 168 13.28 -8.69 -7.51
C ALA A 168 14.40 -9.70 -7.83
N ARG A 169 15.64 -9.24 -7.86
CA ARG A 169 16.79 -10.11 -7.70
C ARG A 169 16.94 -10.29 -6.21
N ALA A 170 16.18 -11.26 -5.68
CA ALA A 170 16.45 -11.78 -4.35
C ALA A 170 17.97 -12.04 -4.25
N PRO A 171 18.69 -11.46 -3.27
CA PRO A 171 20.07 -11.85 -3.06
C PRO A 171 20.05 -13.32 -2.64
N THR A 172 20.39 -14.20 -3.58
CA THR A 172 20.72 -15.59 -3.27
C THR A 172 21.91 -15.56 -2.31
N ARG A 173 21.64 -15.96 -1.06
CA ARG A 173 22.54 -16.13 0.10
C ARG A 173 22.42 -15.03 1.17
N CYS A 174 21.47 -15.23 2.07
CA CYS A 174 21.71 -14.95 3.49
C CYS A 174 22.57 -16.11 4.05
N SER A 175 23.90 -15.97 4.01
CA SER A 175 24.78 -16.72 4.91
C SER A 175 25.41 -15.71 5.85
N GLY A 176 25.10 -15.87 7.14
CA GLY A 176 25.37 -14.87 8.17
C GLY A 176 26.83 -14.49 8.35
N ALA A 177 27.03 -13.25 8.78
CA ALA A 177 28.23 -12.80 9.46
C ALA A 177 27.88 -11.60 10.37
N TRP A 178 27.70 -11.93 11.65
CA TRP A 178 28.12 -11.20 12.86
C TRP A 178 28.12 -9.66 12.88
N ILE A 179 27.25 -9.10 13.73
CA ILE A 179 27.50 -7.81 14.40
C ILE A 179 28.45 -8.09 15.57
N ARG A 180 29.61 -7.43 15.56
CA ARG A 180 30.43 -7.15 16.73
C ARG A 180 30.96 -5.74 16.60
N THR A 181 30.31 -4.80 17.30
CA THR A 181 30.85 -3.67 18.06
C THR A 181 29.71 -3.04 18.82
#